data_AF-A0AA96NUM9-F1
#
_entry.id   AF-A0AA96NUM9-F1
#
_cell.length_a   1.000
_cell.length_b   1.000
_cell.length_c   1.000
_cell.angle_alpha   90.00
_cell.angle_beta   90.00
_cell.angle_gamma   90.00
#
_symmetry.space_group_name_H-M   'P 1'
#
loop_
_entity.id
_entity.type
_entity.pdbx_description
1 polymer ?
#
loop_
_entity_poly.entity_id
_entity_poly.type
_entity_poly.pdbx_seq_one_letter_code
_entity_poly.pdbx_strand_id
1 'polypeptide(L)' 'MATLMQKDALIERVASVQALISRKTPYSEVRSEDQKRIAELRGFLYDTKPENIDFNRIAEECNVLYQKYDAIP' A
#
# COMPACT_ATOMS: atom_id res chain seq x y z
N MET A 1 8.39 -11.33 -9.67
CA MET A 1 9.57 -11.56 -8.82
C MET A 1 10.18 -10.22 -8.50
N ALA A 2 10.33 -9.87 -7.23
CA ALA A 2 10.98 -8.65 -6.78
C ALA A 2 12.39 -8.95 -6.26
N THR A 3 13.30 -7.99 -6.38
CA THR A 3 14.56 -7.98 -5.62
C THR A 3 14.30 -7.55 -4.17
N LEU A 4 15.29 -7.75 -3.29
CA LEU A 4 15.22 -7.25 -1.92
C LEU A 4 14.99 -5.72 -1.88
N MET A 5 15.75 -4.97 -2.70
CA MET A 5 15.58 -3.51 -2.81
C MET A 5 14.19 -3.11 -3.31
N GLN A 6 13.63 -3.87 -4.26
CA GLN A 6 12.27 -3.62 -4.75
C GLN A 6 11.22 -3.90 -3.68
N LYS A 7 11.40 -4.93 -2.84
CA LYS A 7 10.53 -5.18 -1.68
C LYS A 7 10.60 -4.01 -0.69
N ASP A 8 11.79 -3.50 -0.39
CA ASP A 8 11.95 -2.35 0.52
C ASP A 8 11.26 -1.10 -0.03
N ALA A 9 11.42 -0.83 -1.34
CA ALA A 9 10.72 0.27 -2.00
C ALA A 9 9.19 0.13 -1.95
N LEU A 10 8.66 -1.10 -2.08
CA LEU A 10 7.23 -1.35 -1.91
C LEU A 10 6.76 -1.12 -0.48
N ILE A 11 7.55 -1.50 0.53
CA ILE A 11 7.22 -1.26 1.95
C ILE A 11 7.13 0.24 2.21
N GLU A 12 8.11 1.02 1.74
CA GLU A 12 8.09 2.48 1.84
C GLU A 12 6.86 3.07 1.14
N ARG A 13 6.58 2.62 -0.09
CA ARG A 13 5.43 3.10 -0.87
C ARG A 13 4.11 2.80 -0.18
N VAL A 14 3.92 1.58 0.33
CA VAL A 14 2.71 1.18 1.06
C VAL A 14 2.53 2.03 2.32
N ALA A 15 3.61 2.28 3.08
CA ALA A 15 3.55 3.13 4.26
C ALA A 15 3.14 4.58 3.92
N SER A 16 3.72 5.14 2.85
CA SER A 16 3.37 6.48 2.34
C SER A 16 1.90 6.57 1.91
N VAL A 17 1.40 5.60 1.15
CA VAL A 17 -0.01 5.56 0.73
C VAL A 17 -0.93 5.36 1.93
N GLN A 18 -0.57 4.49 2.88
CA GLN A 18 -1.34 4.30 4.11
C GLN A 18 -1.46 5.61 4.92
N ALA A 19 -0.39 6.39 5.00
CA ALA A 19 -0.41 7.70 5.66
C ALA A 19 -1.31 8.70 4.92
N LEU A 20 -1.26 8.72 3.58
CA LEU A 20 -2.14 9.56 2.76
C LEU A 20 -3.62 9.22 2.97
N ILE A 21 -3.97 7.92 2.87
CA ILE A 21 -5.33 7.42 3.13
C ILE A 21 -5.79 7.87 4.52
N SER A 22 -4.94 7.71 5.53
CA SER A 22 -5.28 8.08 6.91
C SER A 22 -5.50 9.57 7.08
N ARG A 23 -4.70 10.41 6.39
CA ARG A 23 -4.84 11.87 6.42
C ARG A 23 -6.11 12.35 5.72
N LYS A 24 -6.52 11.67 4.65
CA LYS A 24 -7.66 12.06 3.78
C LYS A 24 -8.98 11.39 4.16
N THR A 25 -8.95 10.42 5.06
CA THR A 25 -10.15 9.73 5.55
C THR A 25 -10.52 10.27 6.94
N PRO A 26 -11.73 10.80 7.15
CA PRO A 26 -12.22 11.14 8.48
C PRO A 26 -12.15 9.94 9.42
N TYR A 27 -11.96 10.21 10.71
CA TYR A 27 -11.99 9.15 11.71
C TYR A 27 -13.35 8.43 11.72
N SER A 28 -13.30 7.11 11.80
CA SER A 28 -14.44 6.20 11.89
C SER A 28 -14.04 4.97 12.71
N GLU A 29 -14.97 4.41 13.48
CA GLU A 29 -14.75 3.15 14.21
C GLU A 29 -14.52 1.97 13.25
N VAL A 30 -15.17 2.00 12.09
CA VAL A 30 -15.02 0.99 11.04
C VAL A 30 -14.04 1.48 9.98
N ARG A 31 -12.99 0.69 9.72
CA ARG A 31 -12.03 0.94 8.64
C ARG A 31 -12.69 0.79 7.28
N SER A 32 -12.36 1.69 6.35
CA SER A 32 -12.75 1.56 4.95
C SER A 32 -12.07 0.36 4.29
N GLU A 33 -12.61 -0.10 3.17
CA GLU A 33 -12.00 -1.19 2.38
C GLU A 33 -10.57 -0.83 1.93
N ASP A 34 -10.31 0.41 1.55
CA ASP A 34 -8.95 0.84 1.18
C ASP A 34 -7.99 0.82 2.37
N GLN A 35 -8.45 1.20 3.56
CA GLN A 35 -7.67 1.11 4.80
C GLN A 35 -7.35 -0.34 5.20
N LYS A 36 -8.29 -1.26 4.96
CA LYS A 36 -8.04 -2.71 5.16
C LYS A 36 -7.05 -3.20 4.11
N ARG A 37 -7.27 -2.86 2.84
CA ARG A 37 -6.45 -3.33 1.73
C ARG A 37 -4.99 -2.88 1.83
N ILE A 38 -4.73 -1.62 2.16
CA ILE A 38 -3.35 -1.14 2.32
C ILE A 38 -2.64 -1.81 3.52
N ALA A 39 -3.39 -2.16 4.57
CA ALA A 39 -2.85 -2.90 5.71
C ALA A 39 -2.56 -4.37 5.36
N GLU A 40 -3.40 -5.01 4.55
CA GLU A 40 -3.14 -6.34 4.00
C GLU A 40 -1.90 -6.36 3.10
N LEU A 41 -1.76 -5.38 2.21
CA LEU A 41 -0.56 -5.23 1.37
C LEU A 41 0.70 -5.12 2.22
N ARG A 42 0.65 -4.33 3.30
CA ARG A 42 1.76 -4.21 4.25
C ARG A 42 2.10 -5.56 4.91
N GLY A 43 1.09 -6.29 5.39
CA GLY A 43 1.29 -7.62 5.98
C GLY A 43 1.90 -8.60 4.98
N PHE A 44 1.31 -8.67 3.77
CA PHE A 44 1.82 -9.48 2.67
C PHE A 44 3.30 -9.19 2.36
N LEU A 45 3.69 -7.91 2.29
CA LEU A 45 5.08 -7.55 2.04
C LEU A 45 5.99 -8.03 3.17
N TYR A 46 5.63 -7.87 4.44
CA TYR A 46 6.47 -8.35 5.53
C TYR A 46 6.61 -9.88 5.55
N ASP A 47 5.53 -10.61 5.28
CA ASP A 47 5.48 -12.07 5.42
C ASP A 47 6.01 -12.84 4.18
N THR A 48 6.18 -12.15 3.05
CA THR A 48 6.52 -12.79 1.77
C THR A 48 7.98 -12.53 1.37
N LYS A 49 8.68 -13.58 0.93
CA LYS A 49 10.05 -13.42 0.37
C LYS A 49 10.02 -12.61 -0.94
N PRO A 50 11.03 -11.76 -1.21
CA PRO A 50 11.05 -10.91 -2.41
C PRO A 50 10.78 -11.67 -3.72
N GLU A 51 11.33 -12.88 -3.86
CA GLU A 51 11.16 -13.68 -5.06
C GLU A 51 9.70 -14.07 -5.36
N ASN A 52 8.85 -14.12 -4.32
CA ASN A 52 7.43 -14.45 -4.44
C ASN A 52 6.54 -13.21 -4.59
N ILE A 53 7.12 -12.02 -4.68
CA ILE A 53 6.39 -10.77 -4.85
C ILE A 53 6.34 -10.40 -6.34
N ASP A 54 5.15 -10.07 -6.82
CA ASP A 54 4.95 -9.41 -8.11
C ASP A 54 5.08 -7.90 -7.94
N PHE A 55 6.27 -7.37 -8.22
CA PHE A 55 6.56 -5.96 -8.00
C PHE A 55 5.60 -5.03 -8.76
N ASN A 56 5.39 -5.29 -10.06
CA ASN A 56 4.61 -4.41 -10.93
C ASN A 56 3.15 -4.36 -10.46
N ARG A 57 2.57 -5.52 -10.14
CA ARG A 57 1.21 -5.61 -9.64
C ARG A 57 1.02 -4.81 -8.36
N ILE A 58 1.91 -4.97 -7.38
CA ILE A 58 1.78 -4.29 -6.08
C ILE A 58 2.03 -2.78 -6.24
N ALA A 59 2.99 -2.39 -7.09
CA ALA A 59 3.27 -0.98 -7.39
C ALA A 59 2.07 -0.30 -8.07
N GLU A 60 1.44 -0.97 -9.04
CA GLU A 60 0.26 -0.46 -9.73
C GLU A 60 -0.93 -0.32 -8.77
N GLU A 61 -1.16 -1.31 -7.92
CA GLU A 61 -2.22 -1.25 -6.90
C GLU A 61 -2.00 -0.08 -5.92
N CYS A 62 -0.76 0.13 -5.48
CA CYS A 62 -0.40 1.30 -4.66
C CYS A 62 -0.62 2.61 -5.42
N ASN A 63 -0.34 2.65 -6.73
CA ASN A 63 -0.52 3.85 -7.54
C ASN A 63 -2.01 4.21 -7.71
N VAL A 64 -2.88 3.21 -7.93
CA VAL A 64 -4.33 3.41 -8.00
C VAL A 64 -4.87 3.98 -6.69
N LEU A 65 -4.45 3.41 -5.54
CA LEU A 65 -4.83 3.94 -4.23
C LEU A 65 -4.30 5.36 -4.01
N TYR A 66 -3.05 5.62 -4.36
CA TYR A 66 -2.47 6.96 -4.26
C TYR A 66 -3.28 7.98 -5.07
N GLN A 67 -3.51 7.73 -6.36
CA GLN A 67 -4.25 8.64 -7.24
C GLN A 67 -5.67 8.93 -6.73
N LYS A 68 -6.36 7.91 -6.20
CA LYS A 68 -7.69 8.06 -5.60
C LYS A 68 -7.72 9.09 -4.47
N TYR A 69 -6.71 9.06 -3.59
CA TYR A 69 -6.66 9.90 -2.39
C TYR A 69 -5.91 11.22 -2.59
N ASP A 70 -5.01 11.29 -3.56
CA ASP A 70 -4.31 12.52 -3.98
C ASP A 70 -5.29 13.52 -4.63
N ALA A 71 -6.29 13.02 -5.35
CA ALA A 71 -7.35 13.82 -5.97
C ALA A 71 -8.33 14.46 -4.95
N ILE A 72 -8.30 14.02 -3.68
CA ILE A 72 -9.14 14.58 -2.62
C ILE A 72 -8.45 15.85 -2.08
N PRO A 73 -9.14 17.00 -1.97
CA PRO A 73 -8.57 18.25 -1.44
C PRO A 73 -7.93 18.13 -0.05
#